data_AF-A0A0C3M564-F1
#
_entry.id   AF-A0A0C3M564-F1
#
_cell.length_a   1.000
_cell.length_b   1.000
_cell.length_c   1.000
_cell.angle_alpha   90.00
_cell.angle_beta   90.00
_cell.angle_gamma   90.00
#
_symmetry.space_group_name_H-M   'P 1'
#
loop_
_entity.id
_entity.type
_entity.pdbx_description
1 polymer ?
#
loop_
_entity_poly.entity_id
_entity_poly.type
_entity_poly.pdbx_seq_one_letter_code
_entity_poly.pdbx_strand_id
1 'polypeptide(L)'
;MSTPDNGVASADASPLEITIPPPPSYSPRSSYAGPSGSGGVYINAETGFPGGYFLIKNVGANKVLDVARGEHDDGTDVILWDEKESSLVEVMRDPEADNQLFFMDYNGHICSKVAGLPIDIDDGHLVVRRHRPVTYPFPNHYSHPLPRFSYDRSSGLVRVAFACDPSYPAPSAYPSQAWKERDYVLSAVPLKRDKSLAEASFDFLATAASRIKLNPFGSPIAAASAAHVERGDYDLRDDETLEEERPDHADDDSPSRRREVRMLNLPLGWMEKERGSLAIVTRRKWEIVPVLHNRNVTRPI
;
A
#
# COMPACT_ATOMS: atom_id res chain seq x y z
N MET A 1 -29.92 52.80 68.46
CA MET A 1 -29.68 53.78 67.38
C MET A 1 -28.72 53.16 66.38
N SER A 2 -29.18 53.08 65.13
CA SER A 2 -28.43 52.90 63.89
C SER A 2 -27.82 51.52 63.57
N THR A 3 -28.63 50.72 62.88
CA THR A 3 -28.24 49.63 61.97
C THR A 3 -27.57 50.20 60.70
N PRO A 4 -26.52 49.56 60.12
CA PRO A 4 -26.03 49.93 58.81
C PRO A 4 -26.82 49.24 57.69
N ASP A 5 -27.07 50.04 56.66
CA ASP A 5 -27.87 49.82 55.47
C ASP A 5 -27.12 48.92 54.47
N ASN A 6 -27.72 47.78 54.09
CA ASN A 6 -27.18 46.88 53.06
C ASN A 6 -27.74 47.29 51.70
N GLY A 7 -27.01 48.20 51.03
CA GLY A 7 -27.27 48.57 49.64
C GLY A 7 -26.98 47.40 48.69
N VAL A 8 -28.04 46.79 48.15
CA VAL A 8 -27.97 45.80 47.08
C VAL A 8 -27.73 46.54 45.76
N ALA A 9 -26.52 46.43 45.22
CA ALA A 9 -26.21 46.88 43.87
C ALA A 9 -26.77 45.87 42.85
N SER A 10 -27.80 46.29 42.13
CA SER A 10 -28.34 45.60 40.96
C SER A 10 -27.30 45.64 39.82
N ALA A 11 -26.61 44.52 39.59
CA ALA A 11 -25.76 44.35 38.41
C ALA A 11 -26.65 44.12 37.18
N ASP A 12 -26.73 45.15 36.36
CA ASP A 12 -27.34 45.16 35.04
C ASP A 12 -26.52 44.24 34.10
N ALA A 13 -26.96 42.99 33.97
CA ALA A 13 -26.36 42.01 33.07
C ALA A 13 -26.95 42.18 31.66
N SER A 14 -26.42 43.14 30.91
CA SER A 14 -26.63 43.18 29.46
C SER A 14 -25.87 42.00 28.82
N PRO A 15 -26.52 41.14 28.01
CA PRO A 15 -25.84 40.03 27.36
C PRO A 15 -24.85 40.56 26.32
N LEU A 16 -23.59 40.14 26.42
CA LEU A 16 -22.58 40.42 25.41
C LEU A 16 -22.98 39.73 24.10
N GLU A 17 -23.43 40.52 23.15
CA GLU A 17 -23.72 40.08 21.78
C GLU A 17 -22.39 39.68 21.12
N ILE A 18 -22.10 38.39 21.10
CA ILE A 18 -20.95 37.83 20.40
C ILE A 18 -21.29 37.88 18.91
N THR A 19 -20.90 38.98 18.25
CA THR A 19 -20.95 39.11 16.81
C THR A 19 -19.94 38.14 16.20
N ILE A 20 -20.40 36.95 15.82
CA ILE A 20 -19.60 36.00 15.04
C ILE A 20 -19.38 36.65 13.67
N PRO A 21 -18.14 36.92 13.25
CA PRO A 21 -17.88 37.46 11.92
C PRO A 21 -18.45 36.48 10.87
N PRO A 22 -19.04 36.98 9.78
CA PRO A 22 -19.50 36.10 8.71
C PRO A 22 -18.34 35.20 8.27
N PRO A 23 -18.61 33.93 7.93
CA PRO A 23 -17.57 33.07 7.38
C PRO A 23 -16.92 33.80 6.20
N PRO A 24 -15.58 33.69 6.03
CA PRO A 24 -14.92 34.29 4.89
C PRO A 24 -15.67 33.90 3.63
N SER A 25 -16.00 34.88 2.78
CA SER A 25 -16.64 34.56 1.51
C SER A 25 -15.75 33.55 0.80
N TYR A 26 -16.30 32.37 0.50
CA TYR A 26 -15.67 31.41 -0.38
C TYR A 26 -15.59 32.07 -1.76
N SER A 27 -14.59 32.91 -1.95
CA SER A 27 -14.08 33.22 -3.26
C SER A 27 -13.43 31.93 -3.73
N PRO A 28 -13.94 31.25 -4.78
CA PRO A 28 -13.27 30.10 -5.34
C PRO A 28 -11.99 30.61 -6.00
N ARG A 29 -10.94 30.74 -5.20
CA ARG A 29 -9.60 31.13 -5.65
C ARG A 29 -8.63 29.97 -5.40
N SER A 30 -9.01 28.82 -5.95
CA SER A 30 -8.07 28.01 -6.71
C SER A 30 -8.79 27.69 -8.00
N SER A 31 -8.38 28.35 -9.08
CA SER A 31 -8.77 27.95 -10.41
C SER A 31 -8.20 26.55 -10.65
N TYR A 32 -8.99 25.53 -10.33
CA TYR A 32 -9.01 24.28 -11.08
C TYR A 32 -9.52 24.59 -12.49
N ALA A 33 -8.80 25.46 -13.20
CA ALA A 33 -8.84 25.50 -14.64
C ALA A 33 -8.05 24.28 -15.09
N GLY A 34 -8.70 23.11 -15.03
CA GLY A 34 -8.28 22.02 -15.90
C GLY A 34 -8.22 22.56 -17.32
N PRO A 35 -7.29 22.11 -18.18
CA PRO A 35 -7.25 22.54 -19.55
C PRO A 35 -8.59 22.18 -20.21
N SER A 36 -9.42 23.21 -20.39
CA SER A 36 -10.61 23.18 -21.21
C SER A 36 -10.16 22.98 -22.65
N GLY A 37 -10.12 21.73 -23.11
CA GLY A 37 -9.78 21.45 -24.51
C GLY A 37 -9.07 20.12 -24.75
N SER A 38 -9.66 19.01 -24.33
CA SER A 38 -9.58 17.67 -24.94
C SER A 38 -10.09 16.68 -23.89
N GLY A 39 -10.82 15.63 -24.30
CA GLY A 39 -11.32 14.60 -23.40
C GLY A 39 -10.23 13.70 -22.78
N GLY A 40 -9.04 14.25 -22.51
CA GLY A 40 -7.91 13.57 -21.91
C GLY A 40 -7.96 13.63 -20.38
N VAL A 41 -7.52 12.54 -19.75
CA VAL A 41 -7.35 12.44 -18.31
C VAL A 41 -6.20 13.35 -17.88
N TYR A 42 -6.45 14.26 -16.93
CA TYR A 42 -5.39 15.06 -16.31
C TYR A 42 -4.45 14.16 -15.51
N ILE A 43 -3.14 14.24 -15.76
CA ILE A 43 -2.11 13.56 -14.97
C ILE A 43 -1.35 14.60 -14.17
N ASN A 44 -1.24 14.39 -12.86
CA ASN A 44 -0.41 15.21 -12.00
C ASN A 44 1.07 14.95 -12.32
N ALA A 45 1.81 15.99 -12.70
CA ALA A 45 3.22 15.85 -13.10
C ALA A 45 4.16 15.52 -11.94
N GLU A 46 3.80 15.90 -10.71
CA GLU A 46 4.61 15.65 -9.51
C GLU A 46 4.44 14.23 -8.99
N THR A 47 3.19 13.73 -8.97
CA THR A 47 2.89 12.39 -8.42
C THR A 47 2.77 11.32 -9.49
N GLY A 48 2.56 11.69 -10.76
CA GLY A 48 2.34 10.75 -11.86
C GLY A 48 0.97 10.07 -11.90
N PHE A 49 0.12 10.31 -10.89
CA PHE A 49 -1.25 9.78 -10.82
C PHE A 49 -2.25 10.66 -11.58
N PRO A 50 -3.32 10.08 -12.13
CA PRO A 50 -4.40 10.84 -12.74
C PRO A 50 -5.23 11.58 -11.69
N GLY A 51 -5.89 12.66 -12.13
CA GLY A 51 -7.00 13.25 -11.38
C GLY A 51 -8.26 12.37 -11.49
N GLY A 52 -9.19 12.56 -10.55
CA GLY A 52 -10.42 11.75 -10.46
C GLY A 52 -10.15 10.38 -9.82
N TYR A 53 -11.07 9.43 -10.06
CA TYR A 53 -10.93 8.06 -9.58
C TYR A 53 -10.06 7.23 -10.52
N PHE A 54 -9.36 6.25 -9.96
CA PHE A 54 -8.53 5.31 -10.71
C PHE A 54 -8.39 3.98 -9.98
N LEU A 55 -8.07 2.93 -10.75
CA LEU A 55 -7.63 1.63 -10.25
C LEU A 55 -6.10 1.61 -10.22
N ILE A 56 -5.53 0.89 -9.25
CA ILE A 56 -4.10 0.61 -9.16
C ILE A 56 -3.92 -0.90 -9.38
N LYS A 57 -3.45 -1.30 -10.56
CA LYS A 57 -3.34 -2.70 -10.97
C LYS A 57 -1.90 -3.18 -10.89
N ASN A 58 -1.67 -4.31 -10.23
CA ASN A 58 -0.37 -4.98 -10.27
C ASN A 58 -0.25 -5.82 -11.55
N VAL A 59 0.86 -5.69 -12.27
CA VAL A 59 1.09 -6.40 -13.52
C VAL A 59 1.43 -7.87 -13.27
N GLY A 60 2.30 -8.17 -12.30
CA GLY A 60 2.72 -9.54 -12.00
C GLY A 60 1.60 -10.43 -11.48
N ALA A 61 0.78 -9.92 -10.56
CA ALA A 61 -0.34 -10.66 -9.97
C ALA A 61 -1.64 -10.59 -10.79
N ASN A 62 -1.72 -9.68 -11.78
CA ASN A 62 -2.94 -9.36 -12.53
C ASN A 62 -4.16 -9.10 -11.61
N LYS A 63 -3.94 -8.32 -10.55
CA LYS A 63 -4.91 -7.98 -9.51
C LYS A 63 -4.89 -6.49 -9.25
N VAL A 64 -5.95 -5.96 -8.65
CA VAL A 64 -6.08 -4.53 -8.30
C VAL A 64 -5.95 -4.33 -6.80
N LEU A 65 -5.47 -3.16 -6.38
CA LEU A 65 -5.56 -2.76 -4.98
C LEU A 65 -7.03 -2.73 -4.54
N ASP A 66 -7.26 -3.20 -3.31
CA ASP A 66 -8.58 -3.38 -2.73
C ASP A 66 -8.47 -3.10 -1.23
N VAL A 67 -9.27 -2.18 -0.70
CA VAL A 67 -9.43 -2.02 0.75
C VAL A 67 -10.17 -3.23 1.28
N ALA A 68 -9.53 -4.00 2.14
CA ALA A 68 -10.01 -5.29 2.58
C ALA A 68 -11.44 -5.18 3.13
N ARG A 69 -12.35 -5.96 2.55
CA ARG A 69 -13.78 -6.02 2.92
C ARG A 69 -14.53 -4.68 2.79
N GLY A 70 -13.91 -3.64 2.23
CA GLY A 70 -14.48 -2.30 2.20
C GLY A 70 -14.61 -1.65 3.59
N GLU A 71 -13.81 -2.08 4.56
CA GLU A 71 -13.83 -1.50 5.91
C GLU A 71 -13.28 -0.06 5.91
N HIS A 72 -13.71 0.73 6.91
CA HIS A 72 -13.41 2.18 7.01
C HIS A 72 -12.56 2.52 8.24
N ASP A 73 -12.08 1.49 8.95
CA ASP A 73 -11.35 1.64 10.20
C ASP A 73 -9.87 1.92 9.94
N ASP A 74 -9.27 2.76 10.78
CA ASP A 74 -7.82 3.01 10.71
C ASP A 74 -7.05 1.69 10.92
N GLY A 75 -6.06 1.46 10.07
CA GLY A 75 -5.30 0.22 10.06
C GLY A 75 -5.92 -0.90 9.22
N THR A 76 -7.06 -0.68 8.56
CA THR A 76 -7.59 -1.67 7.61
C THR A 76 -6.61 -1.89 6.48
N ASP A 77 -6.27 -3.16 6.23
CA ASP A 77 -5.32 -3.57 5.19
C ASP A 77 -5.81 -3.17 3.78
N VAL A 78 -4.86 -2.78 2.94
CA VAL A 78 -5.02 -2.63 1.50
C VAL A 78 -4.28 -3.78 0.84
N ILE A 79 -5.04 -4.66 0.21
CA ILE A 79 -4.57 -5.91 -0.37
C ILE A 79 -4.65 -5.87 -1.90
N LEU A 80 -4.20 -6.94 -2.55
CA LEU A 80 -4.56 -7.22 -3.94
C LEU A 80 -5.72 -8.19 -3.99
N TRP A 81 -6.70 -7.87 -4.83
CA TRP A 81 -7.86 -8.71 -5.08
C TRP A 81 -8.17 -8.77 -6.58
N ASP A 82 -8.98 -9.75 -6.97
CA ASP A 82 -9.50 -9.81 -8.33
C ASP A 82 -10.33 -8.56 -8.62
N GLU A 83 -10.19 -8.02 -9.83
CA GLU A 83 -11.02 -6.91 -10.30
C GLU A 83 -12.50 -7.31 -10.24
N LYS A 84 -13.29 -6.56 -9.48
CA LYS A 84 -14.71 -6.87 -9.24
C LYS A 84 -15.60 -6.53 -10.44
N GLU A 85 -15.22 -5.51 -11.19
CA GLU A 85 -15.90 -5.05 -12.40
C GLU A 85 -14.96 -4.23 -13.31
N SER A 86 -15.33 -4.12 -14.59
CA SER A 86 -14.47 -3.54 -15.63
C SER A 86 -14.94 -2.18 -16.16
N SER A 87 -16.00 -1.57 -15.61
CA SER A 87 -16.49 -0.30 -16.14
C SER A 87 -15.53 0.84 -15.81
N LEU A 88 -14.99 1.51 -16.82
CA LEU A 88 -14.12 2.68 -16.64
C LEU A 88 -14.89 4.00 -16.66
N VAL A 89 -16.22 3.94 -16.47
CA VAL A 89 -17.08 5.12 -16.39
C VAL A 89 -17.77 5.11 -15.03
N GLU A 90 -17.44 6.07 -14.18
CA GLU A 90 -17.83 6.15 -12.77
C GLU A 90 -19.35 5.97 -12.57
N VAL A 91 -20.18 6.68 -13.34
CA VAL A 91 -21.64 6.60 -13.22
C VAL A 91 -22.23 5.26 -13.67
N MET A 92 -21.44 4.40 -14.31
CA MET A 92 -21.83 3.06 -14.77
C MET A 92 -21.19 1.95 -13.93
N ARG A 93 -20.41 2.31 -12.90
CA ARG A 93 -19.73 1.35 -12.02
C ARG A 93 -20.68 0.79 -10.97
N ASP A 94 -20.38 -0.42 -10.50
CA ASP A 94 -21.07 -1.05 -9.39
C ASP A 94 -20.54 -0.47 -8.07
N PRO A 95 -21.38 0.16 -7.24
CA PRO A 95 -20.95 0.71 -5.95
C PRO A 95 -20.28 -0.31 -5.03
N GLU A 96 -20.60 -1.61 -5.15
CA GLU A 96 -19.98 -2.67 -4.34
C GLU A 96 -18.49 -2.91 -4.68
N ALA A 97 -18.00 -2.32 -5.78
CA ALA A 97 -16.61 -2.32 -6.18
C ALA A 97 -15.84 -1.04 -5.83
N ASP A 98 -16.46 -0.09 -5.12
CA ASP A 98 -15.84 1.18 -4.76
C ASP A 98 -14.62 1.04 -3.82
N ASN A 99 -14.49 -0.10 -3.13
CA ASN A 99 -13.30 -0.41 -2.33
C ASN A 99 -12.04 -0.70 -3.18
N GLN A 100 -12.17 -0.78 -4.51
CA GLN A 100 -11.04 -0.88 -5.46
C GLN A 100 -10.69 0.46 -6.11
N LEU A 101 -11.47 1.51 -5.85
CA LEU A 101 -11.24 2.84 -6.41
C LEU A 101 -10.46 3.73 -5.44
N PHE A 102 -9.49 4.45 -6.01
CA PHE A 102 -8.66 5.41 -5.31
C PHE A 102 -8.68 6.76 -6.03
N PHE A 103 -8.32 7.82 -5.31
CA PHE A 103 -8.16 9.16 -5.86
C PHE A 103 -7.02 9.89 -5.16
N MET A 104 -6.55 11.00 -5.75
CA MET A 104 -5.61 11.89 -5.07
C MET A 104 -6.37 13.00 -4.34
N ASP A 105 -6.11 13.20 -3.05
CA ASP A 105 -6.67 14.33 -2.30
C ASP A 105 -5.95 15.65 -2.65
N TYR A 106 -6.42 16.75 -2.06
CA TYR A 106 -5.82 18.08 -2.26
C TYR A 106 -4.44 18.24 -1.61
N ASN A 107 -4.05 17.33 -0.70
CA ASN A 107 -2.73 17.32 -0.07
C ASN A 107 -1.72 16.46 -0.84
N GLY A 108 -2.16 15.73 -1.86
CA GLY A 108 -1.32 14.83 -2.67
C GLY A 108 -1.16 13.43 -2.09
N HIS A 109 -2.08 12.95 -1.25
CA HIS A 109 -2.13 11.56 -0.79
C HIS A 109 -3.10 10.74 -1.66
N ILE A 110 -2.80 9.45 -1.83
CA ILE A 110 -3.75 8.49 -2.39
C ILE A 110 -4.79 8.21 -1.30
N CYS A 111 -6.07 8.29 -1.65
CA CYS A 111 -7.20 8.03 -0.76
C CYS A 111 -8.10 6.94 -1.34
N SER A 112 -8.62 6.09 -0.46
CA SER A 112 -9.67 5.13 -0.80
C SER A 112 -10.99 5.85 -1.05
N LYS A 113 -11.69 5.50 -2.13
CA LYS A 113 -13.05 6.02 -2.40
C LYS A 113 -14.04 5.57 -1.32
N VAL A 114 -14.03 4.28 -0.97
CA VAL A 114 -14.97 3.73 0.01
C VAL A 114 -14.72 4.29 1.42
N ALA A 115 -13.46 4.33 1.86
CA ALA A 115 -13.13 4.79 3.21
C ALA A 115 -13.12 6.33 3.33
N GLY A 116 -12.81 7.03 2.23
CA GLY A 116 -12.50 8.46 2.26
C GLY A 116 -11.21 8.79 3.01
N LEU A 117 -10.38 7.77 3.29
CA LEU A 117 -9.16 7.88 4.07
C LEU A 117 -7.91 7.68 3.20
N PRO A 118 -6.81 8.38 3.51
CA PRO A 118 -5.56 8.20 2.80
C PRO A 118 -4.89 6.86 3.10
N ILE A 119 -4.06 6.42 2.16
CA ILE A 119 -3.21 5.24 2.28
C ILE A 119 -1.94 5.60 3.03
N ASP A 120 -1.59 4.76 4.00
CA ASP A 120 -0.42 4.84 4.84
C ASP A 120 0.39 3.53 4.77
N ILE A 121 1.59 3.53 5.34
CA ILE A 121 2.41 2.34 5.51
C ILE A 121 2.58 2.05 6.99
N ASP A 122 2.16 0.87 7.44
CA ASP A 122 2.38 0.38 8.80
C ASP A 122 3.10 -0.97 8.73
N ASP A 123 4.28 -1.07 9.33
CA ASP A 123 5.15 -2.26 9.29
C ASP A 123 5.35 -2.85 7.87
N GLY A 124 5.48 -1.97 6.88
CA GLY A 124 5.63 -2.35 5.46
C GLY A 124 4.33 -2.79 4.76
N HIS A 125 3.20 -2.83 5.46
CA HIS A 125 1.88 -3.08 4.90
C HIS A 125 1.17 -1.78 4.52
N LEU A 126 0.36 -1.83 3.46
CA LEU A 126 -0.49 -0.70 3.11
C LEU A 126 -1.75 -0.76 3.96
N VAL A 127 -2.10 0.36 4.57
CA VAL A 127 -3.32 0.48 5.38
C VAL A 127 -4.03 1.79 5.06
N VAL A 128 -5.34 1.85 5.30
CA VAL A 128 -6.04 3.15 5.35
C VAL A 128 -5.85 3.78 6.72
N ARG A 129 -5.58 5.09 6.78
CA ARG A 129 -5.39 5.79 8.06
C ARG A 129 -5.81 7.25 7.98
N ARG A 130 -6.49 7.76 9.00
CA ARG A 130 -6.81 9.19 9.12
C ARG A 130 -5.57 10.05 9.37
N HIS A 131 -5.63 11.30 8.91
CA HIS A 131 -4.76 12.35 9.43
C HIS A 131 -4.98 12.53 10.93
N ARG A 132 -3.90 12.46 11.71
CA ARG A 132 -3.93 12.62 13.16
C ARG A 132 -3.29 13.93 13.60
N PRO A 133 -3.79 14.57 14.67
CA PRO A 133 -3.04 15.61 15.37
C PRO A 133 -1.68 15.07 15.86
N VAL A 134 -0.72 15.98 15.96
CA VAL A 134 0.60 15.69 16.53
C VAL A 134 0.44 15.26 17.99
N THR A 135 0.90 14.05 18.32
CA THR A 135 0.88 13.50 19.68
C THR A 135 2.31 13.15 20.11
N TYR A 136 2.75 13.64 21.27
CA TYR A 136 4.10 13.37 21.77
C TYR A 136 4.20 12.00 22.45
N PRO A 137 5.33 11.27 22.27
CA PRO A 137 6.50 11.65 21.46
C PRO A 137 6.21 11.53 19.95
N PHE A 138 6.44 12.59 19.19
CA PHE A 138 6.20 12.64 17.74
C PHE A 138 7.54 12.68 16.99
N PRO A 139 7.67 11.99 15.84
CA PRO A 139 6.70 11.07 15.21
C PRO A 139 6.68 9.66 15.83
N ASN A 140 5.58 8.93 15.66
CA ASN A 140 5.41 7.53 16.07
C ASN A 140 4.40 6.79 15.17
N HIS A 141 4.25 5.46 15.30
CA HIS A 141 3.31 4.64 14.51
C HIS A 141 1.85 5.13 14.51
N TYR A 142 1.42 5.89 15.52
CA TYR A 142 0.07 6.43 15.63
C TYR A 142 -0.07 7.86 15.11
N SER A 143 0.99 8.68 15.22
CA SER A 143 1.01 10.09 14.86
C SER A 143 2.29 10.40 14.08
N HIS A 144 2.15 10.47 12.76
CA HIS A 144 3.23 10.74 11.82
C HIS A 144 2.70 11.46 10.56
N PRO A 145 3.56 12.14 9.80
CA PRO A 145 3.21 12.61 8.47
C PRO A 145 2.98 11.41 7.54
N LEU A 146 1.89 11.42 6.79
CA LEU A 146 1.58 10.34 5.86
C LEU A 146 2.61 10.26 4.72
N PRO A 147 2.88 9.06 4.20
CA PRO A 147 3.78 8.87 3.08
C PRO A 147 3.21 9.49 1.80
N ARG A 148 4.13 9.95 0.94
CA ARG A 148 3.80 10.42 -0.40
C ARG A 148 4.08 9.34 -1.42
N PHE A 149 3.10 9.06 -2.27
CA PHE A 149 3.23 8.11 -3.35
C PHE A 149 3.51 8.82 -4.66
N SER A 150 4.40 8.26 -5.46
CA SER A 150 4.62 8.69 -6.84
C SER A 150 4.65 7.50 -7.78
N TYR A 151 4.14 7.69 -8.99
CA TYR A 151 4.07 6.69 -10.04
C TYR A 151 4.91 7.12 -11.24
N ASP A 152 5.92 6.32 -11.57
CA ASP A 152 6.68 6.50 -12.79
C ASP A 152 6.06 5.66 -13.91
N ARG A 153 5.43 6.33 -14.87
CA ARG A 153 4.81 5.70 -16.05
C ARG A 153 5.78 4.91 -16.93
N SER A 154 7.06 5.29 -16.94
CA SER A 154 8.06 4.66 -17.81
C SER A 154 8.51 3.30 -17.28
N SER A 155 8.82 3.23 -15.98
CA SER A 155 9.16 1.97 -15.31
C SER A 155 7.94 1.18 -14.83
N GLY A 156 6.80 1.86 -14.61
CA GLY A 156 5.62 1.31 -13.97
C GLY A 156 5.78 1.13 -12.46
N LEU A 157 6.76 1.76 -11.82
CA LEU A 157 6.97 1.63 -10.38
C LEU A 157 6.12 2.63 -9.60
N VAL A 158 5.56 2.17 -8.47
CA VAL A 158 5.01 3.06 -7.44
C VAL A 158 6.02 3.18 -6.30
N ARG A 159 6.51 4.40 -6.07
CA ARG A 159 7.49 4.75 -5.05
C ARG A 159 6.81 5.41 -3.86
N VAL A 160 7.41 5.23 -2.70
CA VAL A 160 6.95 5.79 -1.43
C VAL A 160 8.03 6.72 -0.87
N ALA A 161 7.64 7.92 -0.45
CA ALA A 161 8.54 8.89 0.16
C ALA A 161 8.04 9.25 1.56
N PHE A 162 8.93 9.11 2.55
CA PHE A 162 8.64 9.42 3.94
C PHE A 162 9.24 10.78 4.35
N ALA A 163 8.52 11.51 5.21
CA ALA A 163 9.01 12.76 5.79
C ALA A 163 9.86 12.53 7.06
N CYS A 164 9.76 11.35 7.66
CA CYS A 164 10.49 10.91 8.85
C CYS A 164 10.92 9.45 8.72
N ASP A 165 11.72 8.95 9.68
CA ASP A 165 12.10 7.54 9.74
C ASP A 165 10.85 6.66 9.92
N PRO A 166 10.52 5.77 8.95
CA PRO A 166 9.32 4.94 9.00
C PRO A 166 9.39 3.82 10.04
N SER A 167 10.56 3.56 10.64
CA SER A 167 10.72 2.60 11.74
C SER A 167 10.33 3.16 13.11
N TYR A 168 10.05 4.47 13.20
CA TYR A 168 9.67 5.17 14.42
C TYR A 168 10.49 4.77 15.67
N PRO A 169 11.83 4.92 15.62
CA PRO A 169 12.69 4.45 16.69
C PRO A 169 12.39 5.17 18.01
N ALA A 170 12.56 4.46 19.13
CA ALA A 170 12.30 5.02 20.46
C ALA A 170 13.11 6.31 20.70
N PRO A 171 12.63 7.27 21.53
CA PRO A 171 13.33 8.53 21.77
C PRO A 171 14.76 8.39 22.31
N SER A 172 15.08 7.25 22.93
CA SER A 172 16.42 6.92 23.44
C SER A 172 17.36 6.34 22.38
N ALA A 173 16.85 5.99 21.20
CA ALA A 173 17.66 5.44 20.12
C ALA A 173 18.54 6.51 19.49
N TYR A 174 19.70 6.10 18.96
CA TYR A 174 20.58 7.01 18.25
C TYR A 174 19.91 7.46 16.93
N PRO A 175 19.88 8.77 16.64
CA PRO A 175 19.27 9.27 15.41
C PRO A 175 20.04 8.74 14.20
N SER A 176 19.32 8.05 13.30
CA SER A 176 19.85 7.55 12.03
C SER A 176 19.22 8.29 10.86
N GLN A 177 20.00 8.44 9.79
CA GLN A 177 19.52 8.93 8.50
C GLN A 177 19.62 7.85 7.41
N ALA A 178 19.99 6.62 7.78
CA ALA A 178 20.17 5.51 6.84
C ALA A 178 18.89 5.20 6.05
N TRP A 179 17.72 5.47 6.62
CA TRP A 179 16.43 5.32 5.95
C TRP A 179 16.29 6.21 4.70
N LYS A 180 17.04 7.32 4.60
CA LYS A 180 17.02 8.21 3.42
C LYS A 180 17.84 7.67 2.25
N GLU A 181 18.74 6.74 2.50
CA GLU A 181 19.62 6.12 1.49
C GLU A 181 19.00 4.85 0.90
N ARG A 182 17.67 4.79 0.93
CA ARG A 182 16.87 3.63 0.52
C ARG A 182 15.81 4.04 -0.49
N ASP A 183 15.44 3.09 -1.32
CA ASP A 183 14.35 3.21 -2.26
C ASP A 183 13.17 2.40 -1.77
N TYR A 184 12.04 3.07 -1.54
CA TYR A 184 10.82 2.42 -1.05
C TYR A 184 9.85 2.20 -2.20
N VAL A 185 9.56 0.94 -2.51
CA VAL A 185 8.80 0.56 -3.72
C VAL A 185 7.73 -0.45 -3.36
N LEU A 186 6.54 -0.29 -3.95
CA LEU A 186 5.45 -1.25 -3.75
C LEU A 186 5.67 -2.52 -4.57
N SER A 187 5.43 -3.68 -3.94
CA SER A 187 5.51 -5.00 -4.56
C SER A 187 4.33 -5.88 -4.17
N ALA A 188 3.85 -6.68 -5.11
CA ALA A 188 3.02 -7.83 -4.79
C ALA A 188 3.87 -8.91 -4.10
N VAL A 189 3.28 -9.60 -3.12
CA VAL A 189 3.88 -10.77 -2.48
C VAL A 189 3.34 -12.03 -3.18
N PRO A 190 4.19 -12.81 -3.87
CA PRO A 190 3.75 -14.02 -4.56
C PRO A 190 3.34 -15.09 -3.55
N LEU A 191 2.35 -15.91 -3.91
CA LEU A 191 1.90 -17.02 -3.09
C LEU A 191 2.13 -18.34 -3.84
N LYS A 192 3.00 -19.20 -3.29
CA LYS A 192 3.15 -20.55 -3.83
C LYS A 192 1.85 -21.33 -3.65
N ARG A 193 1.49 -22.11 -4.65
CA ARG A 193 0.44 -23.12 -4.51
C ARG A 193 0.91 -24.17 -3.49
N ASP A 194 0.07 -24.47 -2.51
CA ASP A 194 0.29 -25.62 -1.63
C ASP A 194 0.28 -26.89 -2.49
N LYS A 195 1.39 -27.62 -2.50
CA LYS A 195 1.47 -28.91 -3.18
C LYS A 195 0.44 -29.85 -2.53
N SER A 196 -0.40 -30.48 -3.35
CA SER A 196 -1.34 -31.46 -2.80
C SER A 196 -0.59 -32.66 -2.22
N LEU A 197 -1.14 -33.32 -1.19
CA LEU A 197 -0.51 -34.52 -0.59
C LEU A 197 -0.21 -35.61 -1.62
N ALA A 198 -1.03 -35.72 -2.67
CA ALA A 198 -0.81 -36.64 -3.78
C ALA A 198 0.42 -36.24 -4.60
N GLU A 199 0.54 -34.97 -5.00
CA GLU A 199 1.71 -34.45 -5.73
C GLU A 199 3.00 -34.56 -4.90
N ALA A 200 2.93 -34.27 -3.59
CA ALA A 200 4.06 -34.47 -2.69
C ALA A 200 4.47 -35.94 -2.58
N SER A 201 3.50 -36.86 -2.61
CA SER A 201 3.76 -38.31 -2.62
C SER A 201 4.36 -38.78 -3.95
N PHE A 202 3.92 -38.21 -5.08
CA PHE A 202 4.49 -38.50 -6.40
C PHE A 202 5.90 -37.94 -6.56
N ASP A 203 6.17 -36.72 -6.08
CA ASP A 203 7.51 -36.14 -6.05
C ASP A 203 8.45 -37.00 -5.19
N PHE A 204 7.98 -37.48 -4.03
CA PHE A 204 8.73 -38.40 -3.19
C PHE A 204 8.98 -39.74 -3.89
N LEU A 205 7.96 -40.35 -4.52
CA LEU A 205 8.11 -41.60 -5.25
C LEU A 205 9.00 -41.46 -6.48
N ALA A 206 8.90 -40.37 -7.24
CA ALA A 206 9.75 -40.09 -8.40
C ALA A 206 11.20 -39.84 -7.98
N THR A 207 11.41 -39.12 -6.88
CA THR A 207 12.74 -38.90 -6.29
C THR A 207 13.32 -40.19 -5.70
N ALA A 208 12.49 -41.04 -5.10
CA ALA A 208 12.88 -42.36 -4.62
C ALA A 208 13.20 -43.31 -5.79
N ALA A 209 12.37 -43.32 -6.84
CA ALA A 209 12.54 -44.16 -8.02
C ALA A 209 13.79 -43.78 -8.83
N SER A 210 14.09 -42.49 -8.96
CA SER A 210 15.33 -42.02 -9.61
C SER A 210 16.61 -42.34 -8.83
N ARG A 211 16.49 -42.68 -7.54
CA ARG A 211 17.61 -43.17 -6.70
C ARG A 211 17.77 -44.69 -6.72
N ILE A 212 16.82 -45.43 -7.28
CA ILE A 212 16.98 -46.88 -7.49
C ILE A 212 17.85 -47.08 -8.74
N LYS A 213 19.17 -47.11 -8.54
CA LYS A 213 20.07 -47.73 -9.52
C LYS A 213 19.87 -49.24 -9.42
N LEU A 214 19.12 -49.82 -10.35
CA LEU A 214 19.04 -51.27 -10.56
C LEU A 214 20.42 -51.80 -10.97
N ASN A 215 21.20 -52.21 -9.97
CA ASN A 215 22.42 -52.98 -10.15
C ASN A 215 22.04 -54.47 -10.01
N PRO A 216 22.14 -55.32 -11.05
CA PRO A 216 21.57 -56.67 -11.01
C PRO A 216 22.36 -57.69 -10.17
N PHE A 217 23.45 -57.27 -9.50
CA PHE A 217 24.23 -58.11 -8.60
C PHE A 217 24.84 -57.26 -7.48
N GLY A 218 24.31 -57.34 -6.25
CA GLY A 218 24.93 -56.74 -5.05
C GLY A 218 23.95 -56.33 -3.95
N SER A 219 24.19 -56.83 -2.75
CA SER A 219 23.47 -56.67 -1.47
C SER A 219 23.09 -55.24 -1.04
N PRO A 220 22.12 -55.05 -0.10
CA PRO A 220 21.47 -53.76 0.15
C PRO A 220 22.38 -52.78 0.90
N ILE A 221 22.41 -51.52 0.45
CA ILE A 221 23.03 -50.41 1.16
C ILE A 221 21.96 -49.73 2.03
N ALA A 222 22.28 -49.59 3.31
CA ALA A 222 21.46 -49.03 4.37
C ALA A 222 21.02 -47.58 4.08
N ALA A 223 19.80 -47.26 4.52
CA ALA A 223 19.24 -45.92 4.53
C ALA A 223 20.08 -44.98 5.42
N ALA A 224 20.51 -43.84 4.87
CA ALA A 224 21.14 -42.78 5.63
C ALA A 224 20.11 -42.14 6.58
N SER A 225 20.39 -42.22 7.89
CA SER A 225 19.60 -41.63 8.96
C SER A 225 19.65 -40.11 8.92
N ALA A 226 18.48 -39.49 9.01
CA ALA A 226 18.27 -38.05 9.22
C ALA A 226 18.67 -37.63 10.64
N ALA A 227 19.98 -37.52 10.90
CA ALA A 227 20.50 -37.11 12.20
C ALA A 227 21.84 -36.36 12.07
N HIS A 228 21.84 -35.23 11.35
CA HIS A 228 22.87 -34.19 11.53
C HIS A 228 22.45 -32.87 10.88
N VAL A 229 21.63 -32.08 11.58
CA VAL A 229 21.50 -30.63 11.35
C VAL A 229 21.48 -29.99 12.73
N GLU A 230 22.67 -29.86 13.33
CA GLU A 230 22.86 -29.16 14.59
C GLU A 230 23.29 -27.72 14.30
N ARG A 231 22.37 -26.80 14.64
CA ARG A 231 22.61 -25.45 15.19
C ARG A 231 23.64 -24.56 14.50
N GLY A 232 23.16 -23.80 13.53
CA GLY A 232 23.61 -22.43 13.31
C GLY A 232 22.47 -21.50 13.69
N ASP A 233 22.59 -20.86 14.86
CA ASP A 233 21.72 -19.78 15.32
C ASP A 233 22.11 -18.51 14.54
N TYR A 234 21.39 -18.26 13.44
CA TYR A 234 21.45 -17.01 12.71
C TYR A 234 20.05 -16.39 12.79
N ASP A 235 19.86 -15.50 13.77
CA ASP A 235 18.71 -14.61 13.87
C ASP A 235 18.83 -13.52 12.79
N LEU A 236 18.62 -13.93 11.53
CA LEU A 236 18.36 -13.01 10.43
C LEU A 236 16.92 -12.52 10.62
N ARG A 237 16.77 -11.23 10.91
CA ARG A 237 15.46 -10.60 10.83
C ARG A 237 14.91 -10.80 9.42
N ASP A 238 13.63 -11.15 9.32
CA ASP A 238 12.94 -11.44 8.05
C ASP A 238 13.00 -10.28 7.02
N ASP A 239 13.49 -9.10 7.42
CA ASP A 239 13.67 -7.90 6.59
C ASP A 239 15.06 -7.76 5.92
N GLU A 240 16.06 -8.56 6.32
CA GLU A 240 17.44 -8.45 5.79
C GLU A 240 17.90 -9.66 4.94
N THR A 241 17.04 -10.66 4.73
CA THR A 241 17.30 -11.65 3.68
C THR A 241 17.13 -10.99 2.33
N LEU A 242 18.25 -10.62 1.70
CA LEU A 242 18.32 -10.38 0.25
C LEU A 242 17.53 -11.51 -0.43
N GLU A 243 16.49 -11.16 -1.18
CA GLU A 243 15.73 -12.11 -2.00
C GLU A 243 16.61 -12.83 -3.05
N GLU A 244 17.91 -12.50 -3.08
CA GLU A 244 18.99 -13.03 -3.90
C GLU A 244 19.33 -14.50 -3.61
N GLU A 245 18.90 -15.09 -2.49
CA GLU A 245 19.23 -16.50 -2.14
C GLU A 245 18.00 -17.41 -1.90
N ARG A 246 16.82 -17.09 -2.47
CA ARG A 246 15.78 -18.11 -2.68
C ARG A 246 16.02 -18.77 -4.04
N PRO A 247 16.43 -20.05 -4.12
CA PRO A 247 16.64 -20.75 -5.38
C PRO A 247 15.35 -20.96 -6.21
N ASP A 248 14.22 -20.51 -5.68
CA ASP A 248 12.93 -20.48 -6.35
C ASP A 248 12.50 -19.03 -6.58
N HIS A 249 12.81 -18.47 -7.75
CA HIS A 249 12.04 -17.37 -8.33
C HIS A 249 10.63 -17.87 -8.62
N ALA A 250 9.87 -18.13 -7.56
CA ALA A 250 8.65 -18.89 -7.63
C ALA A 250 7.57 -18.07 -8.31
N ASP A 251 7.13 -18.57 -9.46
CA ASP A 251 5.93 -18.10 -10.10
C ASP A 251 4.75 -18.18 -9.11
N ASP A 252 3.91 -17.14 -9.12
CA ASP A 252 2.73 -17.03 -8.26
C ASP A 252 1.62 -17.96 -8.77
N ASP A 253 1.77 -19.26 -8.50
CA ASP A 253 0.88 -20.31 -9.02
C ASP A 253 -0.39 -20.54 -8.18
N SER A 254 -0.60 -19.76 -7.11
CA SER A 254 -1.76 -19.96 -6.23
C SER A 254 -3.07 -19.49 -6.88
N PRO A 255 -4.17 -20.27 -6.78
CA PRO A 255 -5.48 -19.82 -7.25
C PRO A 255 -6.15 -18.82 -6.32
N SER A 256 -5.50 -18.42 -5.21
CA SER A 256 -6.11 -17.50 -4.23
C SER A 256 -6.50 -16.17 -4.88
N ARG A 257 -7.66 -15.65 -4.47
CA ARG A 257 -8.14 -14.33 -4.91
C ARG A 257 -7.37 -13.19 -4.27
N ARG A 258 -6.90 -13.39 -3.04
CA ARG A 258 -6.11 -12.44 -2.24
C ARG A 258 -4.63 -12.56 -2.53
N ARG A 259 -3.94 -11.43 -2.64
CA ARG A 259 -2.49 -11.32 -2.42
C ARG A 259 -2.19 -10.19 -1.46
N GLU A 260 -1.08 -10.33 -0.76
CA GLU A 260 -0.56 -9.24 0.06
C GLU A 260 0.23 -8.25 -0.80
N VAL A 261 0.20 -6.99 -0.40
CA VAL A 261 1.08 -5.94 -0.94
C VAL A 261 2.00 -5.50 0.17
N ARG A 262 3.27 -5.33 -0.17
CA ARG A 262 4.26 -4.78 0.75
C ARG A 262 5.03 -3.64 0.11
N MET A 263 5.38 -2.68 0.94
CA MET A 263 6.44 -1.73 0.62
C MET A 263 7.78 -2.40 0.93
N LEU A 264 8.63 -2.51 -0.07
CA LEU A 264 10.00 -2.99 0.07
C LEU A 264 10.95 -1.84 0.37
N ASN A 265 11.95 -2.10 1.19
CA ASN A 265 13.05 -1.19 1.49
C ASN A 265 14.31 -1.67 0.75
N LEU A 266 14.60 -1.08 -0.40
CA LEU A 266 15.65 -1.54 -1.31
C LEU A 266 16.86 -0.59 -1.28
N PRO A 267 18.09 -1.09 -1.47
CA PRO A 267 19.24 -0.21 -1.63
C PRO A 267 19.12 0.62 -2.93
N LEU A 268 19.67 1.84 -2.93
CA LEU A 268 19.75 2.63 -4.16
C LEU A 268 20.50 1.84 -5.26
N GLY A 269 20.02 1.92 -6.50
CA GLY A 269 20.58 1.17 -7.63
C GLY A 269 20.21 -0.33 -7.66
N TRP A 270 19.18 -0.75 -6.92
CA TRP A 270 18.68 -2.13 -6.98
C TRP A 270 18.18 -2.52 -8.37
N MET A 271 17.63 -1.56 -9.14
CA MET A 271 17.09 -1.82 -10.47
C MET A 271 18.15 -2.35 -11.45
N GLU A 272 19.39 -1.86 -11.39
CA GLU A 272 20.47 -2.38 -12.25
C GLU A 272 20.82 -3.83 -11.92
N LYS A 273 20.77 -4.21 -10.64
CA LYS A 273 21.15 -5.53 -10.15
C LYS A 273 20.10 -6.60 -10.49
N GLU A 274 18.83 -6.25 -10.39
CA GLU A 274 17.72 -7.21 -10.54
C GLU A 274 17.12 -7.28 -11.96
N ARG A 275 17.67 -6.54 -12.93
CA ARG A 275 17.23 -6.56 -14.35
C ARG A 275 17.16 -7.96 -14.97
N GLY A 276 17.88 -8.94 -14.41
CA GLY A 276 17.88 -10.33 -14.89
C GLY A 276 16.64 -11.15 -14.52
N SER A 277 15.88 -10.77 -13.48
CA SER A 277 14.72 -11.55 -13.02
C SER A 277 13.40 -10.89 -13.41
N LEU A 278 12.83 -11.36 -14.53
CA LEU A 278 11.57 -10.81 -15.05
C LEU A 278 10.43 -10.92 -14.03
N ALA A 279 10.36 -12.03 -13.29
CA ALA A 279 9.34 -12.24 -12.24
C ALA A 279 9.42 -11.21 -11.11
N ILE A 280 10.64 -10.83 -10.70
CA ILE A 280 10.84 -9.79 -9.68
C ILE A 280 10.44 -8.41 -10.21
N VAL A 281 10.77 -8.12 -11.47
CA VAL A 281 10.43 -6.84 -12.10
C VAL A 281 8.90 -6.71 -12.27
N THR A 282 8.21 -7.76 -12.71
CA THR A 282 6.77 -7.70 -13.00
C THR A 282 5.91 -7.54 -11.74
N ARG A 283 6.26 -8.19 -10.61
CA ARG A 283 5.53 -8.01 -9.34
C ARG A 283 5.66 -6.61 -8.73
N ARG A 284 6.69 -5.86 -9.12
CA ARG A 284 6.91 -4.46 -8.71
C ARG A 284 6.34 -3.46 -9.72
N LYS A 285 5.84 -3.94 -10.86
CA LYS A 285 5.25 -3.12 -11.91
C LYS A 285 3.75 -2.98 -11.71
N TRP A 286 3.29 -1.75 -11.89
CA TRP A 286 1.93 -1.31 -11.69
C TRP A 286 1.42 -0.58 -12.92
N GLU A 287 0.12 -0.64 -13.11
CA GLU A 287 -0.63 0.11 -14.11
C GLU A 287 -1.70 0.93 -13.39
N ILE A 288 -1.74 2.23 -13.69
CA ILE A 288 -2.75 3.13 -13.14
C ILE A 288 -3.81 3.36 -14.22
N VAL A 289 -5.03 2.90 -13.94
CA VAL A 289 -6.14 2.92 -14.91
C VAL A 289 -7.15 3.99 -14.48
N PRO A 290 -7.23 5.14 -15.19
CA PRO A 290 -8.18 6.19 -14.84
C PRO A 290 -9.62 5.77 -15.09
N VAL A 291 -10.52 6.20 -14.20
CA VAL A 291 -11.97 6.09 -14.35
C VAL A 291 -12.51 7.45 -14.78
N LEU A 292 -13.26 7.47 -15.88
CA LEU A 292 -13.88 8.67 -16.43
C LEU A 292 -15.18 8.98 -15.68
N HIS A 293 -15.42 10.24 -15.36
CA HIS A 293 -16.67 10.64 -14.70
C HIS A 293 -17.91 10.34 -15.57
N ASN A 294 -17.86 10.68 -16.86
CA ASN A 294 -18.93 10.42 -17.82
C ASN A 294 -18.37 9.84 -19.13
N ARG A 295 -19.21 9.10 -19.85
CA ARG A 295 -18.93 8.72 -21.24
C ARG A 295 -18.96 9.99 -22.08
N ASN A 296 -17.86 10.35 -22.73
CA ASN A 296 -17.86 11.43 -23.70
C ASN A 296 -18.83 11.06 -24.82
N VAL A 297 -20.06 11.59 -24.76
CA VAL A 297 -20.98 11.57 -25.89
C VAL A 297 -20.45 12.62 -26.86
N THR A 298 -19.55 12.23 -27.75
CA THR A 298 -19.28 12.99 -28.95
C THR A 298 -20.59 13.07 -29.72
N ARG A 299 -21.32 14.18 -29.57
CA ARG A 299 -22.41 14.49 -30.49
C ARG A 299 -21.76 14.71 -31.87
N PRO A 300 -22.14 13.96 -32.91
CA PRO A 300 -21.76 14.34 -34.27
C PRO A 300 -22.39 15.72 -34.54
N ILE A 301 -21.56 16.64 -35.04
CA ILE A 301 -21.98 17.94 -35.56
C ILE A 301 -22.73 17.72 -36.87
#